data_AF-A0A353NE59-F1
#
_entry.id   AF-A0A353NE59-F1
#
_cell.length_a   1.000
_cell.length_b   1.000
_cell.length_c   1.000
_cell.angle_alpha   90.00
_cell.angle_beta   90.00
_cell.angle_gamma   90.00
#
_symmetry.space_group_name_H-M   'P 1'
#
loop_
_entity.id
_entity.type
_entity.pdbx_description
1 polymer ?
#
loop_
_entity_poly.entity_id
_entity_poly.type
_entity_poly.pdbx_seq_one_letter_code
_entity_poly.pdbx_strand_id
1 'polypeptide(L)'
;TICPLDCPDSCGMIATVTDGRVARLAGDKDHPYTNGFICRKMQGYHDRLYGTDRVLFPQLRAGKKGEGRFRRIGWDEALDMLAERLREIAARFGGESILPYCYAGNMGAVSR
;
A
#
# COMPACT_ATOMS: atom_id res chain seq x y z
N THR A 1 -5.16 -13.73 7.37
CA THR A 1 -5.01 -12.40 6.72
C THR A 1 -5.57 -12.47 5.31
N ILE A 2 -5.67 -11.38 4.57
CA ILE A 2 -6.35 -11.32 3.25
C ILE A 2 -5.43 -10.77 2.18
N CYS A 3 -5.63 -11.20 0.93
CA CYS A 3 -4.90 -10.67 -0.22
C CYS A 3 -5.15 -9.16 -0.36
N PRO A 4 -4.11 -8.30 -0.38
CA PRO A 4 -4.28 -6.86 -0.50
C PRO A 4 -4.42 -6.38 -1.96
N LEU A 5 -4.51 -7.30 -2.93
CA LEU A 5 -4.57 -6.94 -4.34
C LEU A 5 -6.01 -6.69 -4.78
N ASP A 6 -6.16 -5.78 -5.73
CA ASP A 6 -7.43 -5.45 -6.36
C ASP A 6 -7.83 -6.53 -7.37
N CYS A 7 -8.41 -7.62 -6.86
CA CYS A 7 -8.85 -8.78 -7.64
C CYS A 7 -10.12 -9.37 -7.00
N PRO A 8 -11.12 -9.76 -7.81
CA PRO A 8 -12.41 -10.25 -7.29
C PRO A 8 -12.29 -11.52 -6.43
N ASP A 9 -11.25 -12.33 -6.62
CA ASP A 9 -11.04 -13.60 -5.88
C ASP A 9 -10.97 -13.42 -4.36
N SER A 10 -10.56 -12.23 -3.89
CA SER A 10 -10.61 -11.86 -2.47
C SER A 10 -9.95 -12.88 -1.54
N CYS A 11 -8.85 -13.50 -1.97
CA CYS A 11 -8.31 -14.72 -1.36
C CYS A 11 -7.99 -14.56 0.14
N GLY A 12 -8.45 -15.53 0.95
CA GLY A 12 -7.94 -15.75 2.30
C GLY A 12 -6.50 -16.27 2.28
N MET A 13 -5.68 -15.80 3.21
CA MET A 13 -4.25 -16.15 3.29
C MET A 13 -3.77 -16.40 4.72
N ILE A 14 -2.81 -17.31 4.82
CA ILE A 14 -2.09 -17.64 6.04
C ILE A 14 -0.65 -17.13 5.89
N ALA A 15 -0.24 -16.26 6.80
CA ALA A 15 1.13 -15.76 6.89
C ALA A 15 1.83 -16.44 8.07
N THR A 16 2.91 -17.18 7.78
CA THR A 16 3.78 -17.76 8.81
C THR A 16 4.90 -16.79 9.10
N VAL A 17 5.06 -16.42 10.37
CA VAL A 17 6.08 -15.48 10.84
C VAL A 17 7.14 -16.24 11.63
N THR A 18 8.41 -15.98 11.29
CA THR A 18 9.59 -16.54 11.98
C THR A 18 10.57 -15.39 12.18
N ASP A 19 11.12 -15.24 13.38
CA ASP A 19 12.06 -14.17 13.74
C ASP A 19 11.59 -12.76 13.34
N GLY A 20 10.29 -12.49 13.52
CA GLY A 20 9.66 -11.21 13.20
C GLY A 20 9.50 -10.93 11.70
N ARG A 21 9.75 -11.90 10.82
CA ARG A 21 9.62 -11.76 9.37
C ARG A 21 8.62 -12.78 8.81
N VAL A 22 7.92 -12.40 7.75
CA VAL A 22 7.02 -13.30 7.02
C VAL A 22 7.88 -14.29 6.24
N ALA A 23 7.95 -15.53 6.73
CA ALA A 23 8.73 -16.60 6.12
C ALA A 23 7.95 -17.33 5.01
N ARG A 24 6.62 -17.37 5.12
CA ARG A 24 5.76 -18.05 4.13
C ARG A 24 4.39 -17.38 4.02
N LEU A 25 3.88 -17.34 2.79
CA LEU A 25 2.49 -17.04 2.49
C LEU A 25 1.85 -18.27 1.83
N ALA A 26 0.68 -18.67 2.33
CA ALA A 26 -0.14 -19.73 1.76
C ALA A 26 -1.59 -19.27 1.66
N GLY A 27 -2.38 -19.89 0.78
CA GLY A 27 -3.82 -19.67 0.78
C GLY A 27 -4.49 -20.35 1.97
N ASP A 28 -5.55 -19.74 2.45
CA ASP A 28 -6.40 -20.30 3.49
C ASP A 28 -7.33 -21.38 2.89
N LYS A 29 -7.23 -22.62 3.39
CA LYS A 29 -8.03 -23.75 2.93
C LYS A 29 -9.48 -23.66 3.38
N ASP A 30 -9.75 -22.92 4.45
CA ASP A 30 -11.11 -22.74 4.96
C ASP A 30 -11.84 -21.62 4.22
N HIS A 31 -11.15 -20.87 3.34
CA HIS A 31 -11.77 -19.84 2.53
C HIS A 31 -12.73 -20.46 1.49
N PRO A 32 -14.04 -20.12 1.51
CA PRO A 32 -15.08 -20.91 0.86
C PRO A 32 -14.96 -20.99 -0.67
N TYR A 33 -14.36 -19.98 -1.30
CA TYR A 33 -14.27 -19.90 -2.76
C TYR A 33 -12.87 -20.26 -3.29
N THR A 34 -11.82 -19.82 -2.58
CA THR A 34 -10.44 -20.00 -3.06
C THR A 34 -9.79 -21.27 -2.51
N ASN A 35 -10.30 -21.83 -1.40
CA ASN A 35 -9.93 -23.15 -0.88
C ASN A 35 -8.42 -23.44 -0.93
N GLY A 36 -7.61 -22.55 -0.36
CA GLY A 36 -6.16 -22.69 -0.30
C GLY A 36 -5.38 -22.16 -1.51
N PHE A 37 -6.07 -21.73 -2.58
CA PHE A 37 -5.44 -21.11 -3.73
C PHE A 37 -5.01 -19.66 -3.46
N ILE A 38 -3.78 -19.34 -3.86
CA ILE A 38 -3.29 -17.98 -4.05
C ILE A 38 -2.52 -17.91 -5.36
N CYS A 39 -2.69 -16.81 -6.12
CA CYS A 39 -2.00 -16.63 -7.39
C CYS A 39 -0.48 -16.40 -7.21
N ARG A 40 0.27 -16.52 -8.32
CA ARG A 40 1.73 -16.30 -8.34
C ARG A 40 2.16 -14.94 -7.77
N LYS A 41 1.34 -13.90 -7.93
CA LYS A 41 1.61 -12.56 -7.38
C LYS A 41 1.72 -12.59 -5.85
N MET A 42 0.85 -13.36 -5.18
CA MET A 42 0.88 -13.49 -3.73
C MET A 42 1.93 -14.48 -3.24
N GLN A 43 2.22 -15.53 -4.02
CA GLN A 43 3.34 -16.41 -3.71
C GLN A 43 4.69 -15.66 -3.73
N GLY A 44 4.86 -14.71 -4.65
CA GLY A 44 6.04 -13.84 -4.74
C GLY A 44 5.97 -12.55 -3.93
N TYR A 45 5.02 -12.37 -3.02
CA TYR A 45 4.79 -11.08 -2.37
C TYR A 45 5.94 -10.63 -1.44
N HIS A 46 6.82 -11.56 -1.06
CA HIS A 46 8.02 -11.29 -0.27
C HIS A 46 8.92 -10.24 -0.92
N ASP A 47 9.00 -10.21 -2.26
CA ASP A 47 9.78 -9.23 -3.02
C ASP A 47 9.25 -7.81 -2.81
N ARG A 48 7.95 -7.65 -2.60
CA ARG A 48 7.34 -6.34 -2.30
C ARG A 48 7.51 -5.95 -0.82
N LEU A 49 7.51 -6.93 0.08
CA LEU A 49 7.73 -6.70 1.51
C LEU A 49 9.18 -6.34 1.83
N TYR A 50 10.14 -6.90 1.11
CA TYR A 50 11.55 -6.81 1.49
C TYR A 50 12.50 -6.41 0.35
N GLY A 51 11.97 -6.14 -0.84
CA GLY A 51 12.75 -5.66 -1.98
C GLY A 51 13.25 -4.23 -1.81
N THR A 52 14.21 -3.87 -2.65
CA THR A 52 14.90 -2.57 -2.64
C THR A 52 13.99 -1.40 -2.98
N ASP A 53 12.91 -1.65 -3.72
CA ASP A 53 11.98 -0.61 -4.18
C ASP A 53 10.93 -0.24 -3.13
N ARG A 54 10.99 -0.85 -1.93
CA ARG A 54 10.06 -0.55 -0.85
C ARG A 54 10.24 0.89 -0.37
N VAL A 55 9.17 1.68 -0.39
CA VAL A 55 9.16 3.02 0.19
C VAL A 55 9.10 2.89 1.71
N LEU A 56 10.23 3.16 2.37
CA LEU A 56 10.38 3.02 3.83
C LEU A 56 10.19 4.32 4.61
N PHE A 57 10.38 5.47 3.96
CA PHE A 57 10.37 6.78 4.60
C PHE A 57 9.67 7.82 3.72
N PRO A 58 9.11 8.88 4.31
CA PRO A 58 8.70 10.07 3.59
C PRO A 58 9.85 10.64 2.76
N GLN A 59 9.51 11.12 1.55
CA GLN A 59 10.47 11.59 0.57
C GLN A 59 9.95 12.86 -0.11
N LEU A 60 10.80 13.88 -0.21
CA LEU A 60 10.53 15.10 -0.97
C LEU A 60 11.26 15.07 -2.31
N ARG A 61 10.53 15.38 -3.38
CA ARG A 61 11.11 15.49 -4.72
C ARG A 61 12.17 16.61 -4.75
N ALA A 62 13.38 16.26 -5.18
CA ALA A 62 14.54 17.16 -5.25
C ALA A 62 14.91 17.58 -6.68
N GLY A 63 14.18 17.10 -7.69
CA GLY A 63 14.41 17.40 -9.11
C GLY A 63 13.12 17.61 -9.89
N LYS A 64 13.22 17.59 -11.23
CA LYS A 64 12.06 17.65 -12.12
C LYS A 64 11.22 16.38 -11.97
N LYS A 65 9.91 16.51 -12.19
CA LYS A 65 8.98 15.38 -12.17
C LYS A 65 9.42 14.37 -13.23
N GLY A 66 9.53 13.09 -12.84
CA GLY A 66 9.96 11.99 -13.71
C GLY A 66 11.43 11.58 -13.55
N GLU A 67 12.28 12.41 -12.93
CA GLU A 67 13.71 12.08 -12.77
C GLU A 67 14.00 11.08 -11.63
N GLY A 68 13.01 10.73 -10.81
CA GLY A 68 13.20 9.81 -9.68
C GLY A 68 14.11 10.35 -8.56
N ARG A 69 14.37 11.66 -8.52
CA ARG A 69 15.26 12.27 -7.52
C ARG A 69 14.49 12.73 -6.28
N PHE A 70 14.82 12.13 -5.14
CA PHE A 70 14.17 12.40 -3.86
C PHE A 70 15.19 12.56 -2.73
N ARG A 71 14.86 13.40 -1.75
CA ARG A 71 15.55 13.47 -0.45
C ARG A 71 14.62 12.93 0.63
N ARG A 72 15.16 12.19 1.59
CA ARG A 72 14.39 11.73 2.77
C ARG A 72 14.00 12.95 3.62
N ILE A 73 12.78 12.91 4.15
CA ILE A 73 12.27 13.90 5.11
C ILE A 73 11.65 13.21 6.32
N GLY A 74 11.38 13.98 7.38
CA GLY A 74 10.64 13.51 8.56
C GLY A 74 9.14 13.34 8.27
N TRP A 75 8.44 12.60 9.13
CA TRP A 75 6.98 12.47 9.05
C TRP A 75 6.28 13.80 9.34
N ASP A 76 6.72 14.52 10.37
CA ASP A 76 6.14 15.83 10.73
C ASP A 76 6.31 16.83 9.58
N GLU A 77 7.54 16.97 9.04
CA GLU A 77 7.81 17.82 7.86
C GLU A 77 6.90 17.44 6.68
N ALA A 78 6.75 16.15 6.38
CA ALA A 78 5.93 15.69 5.26
C ALA A 78 4.44 16.02 5.43
N LEU A 79 3.90 15.78 6.63
CA LEU A 79 2.50 15.98 6.94
C LEU A 79 2.15 17.47 7.05
N ASP A 80 3.02 18.26 7.68
CA ASP A 80 2.84 19.72 7.79
C ASP A 80 2.83 20.38 6.41
N MET A 81 3.80 20.03 5.55
CA MET A 81 3.85 20.54 4.17
C MET A 81 2.58 20.19 3.38
N LEU A 82 2.07 18.96 3.52
CA LEU A 82 0.84 18.54 2.86
C LEU A 82 -0.36 19.31 3.41
N ALA A 83 -0.52 19.39 4.73
CA ALA A 83 -1.65 20.02 5.39
C ALA A 83 -1.69 21.53 5.13
N GLU A 84 -0.54 22.21 5.14
CA GLU A 84 -0.41 23.61 4.74
C GLU A 84 -0.86 23.79 3.29
N ARG A 85 -0.32 22.98 2.36
CA ARG A 85 -0.65 23.12 0.94
C ARG A 85 -2.12 22.86 0.63
N LEU A 86 -2.74 21.88 1.28
CA LEU A 86 -4.17 21.61 1.13
C LEU A 86 -5.03 22.78 1.66
N ARG A 87 -4.66 23.37 2.81
CA ARG A 87 -5.34 24.56 3.35
C ARG A 87 -5.24 25.75 2.41
N GLU A 88 -4.06 26.02 1.86
CA GLU A 88 -3.86 27.10 0.88
C GLU A 88 -4.73 26.91 -0.36
N ILE A 89 -4.76 25.69 -0.91
CA ILE A 89 -5.54 25.37 -2.12
C ILE A 89 -7.03 25.54 -1.83
N ALA A 90 -7.52 24.99 -0.72
CA ALA A 90 -8.92 25.11 -0.32
C ALA A 90 -9.33 26.58 -0.10
N ALA A 91 -8.49 27.39 0.54
CA ALA A 91 -8.76 28.80 0.78
C ALA A 91 -8.79 29.63 -0.51
N ARG A 92 -7.96 29.29 -1.49
CA ARG A 92 -7.84 30.05 -2.75
C ARG A 92 -8.81 29.62 -3.84
N PHE A 93 -9.11 28.33 -3.91
CA PHE A 93 -9.82 27.72 -5.04
C PHE A 93 -11.06 26.91 -4.63
N GLY A 94 -11.42 26.91 -3.34
CA GLY A 94 -12.51 26.09 -2.81
C GLY A 94 -12.09 24.66 -2.50
N GLY A 95 -12.81 24.01 -1.59
CA GLY A 95 -12.52 22.63 -1.16
C GLY A 95 -12.70 21.61 -2.28
N GLU A 96 -13.59 21.89 -3.24
CA GLU A 96 -13.87 21.11 -4.43
C GLU A 96 -12.68 21.02 -5.41
N SER A 97 -11.69 21.91 -5.28
CA SER A 97 -10.45 21.85 -6.05
C SER A 97 -9.50 20.72 -5.60
N ILE A 98 -9.81 20.10 -4.46
CA ILE A 98 -9.09 18.94 -3.92
C ILE A 98 -9.92 17.70 -4.23
N LEU A 99 -9.35 16.79 -5.02
CA LEU A 99 -9.95 15.49 -5.33
C LEU A 99 -9.29 14.40 -4.47
N PRO A 100 -9.95 13.91 -3.41
CA PRO A 100 -9.54 12.67 -2.77
C PRO A 100 -9.77 11.54 -3.76
N TYR A 101 -8.68 10.95 -4.25
CA TYR A 101 -8.75 9.79 -5.14
C TYR A 101 -8.25 8.57 -4.39
N CYS A 102 -9.18 7.66 -4.08
CA CYS A 102 -8.89 6.33 -3.57
C CYS A 102 -9.57 5.33 -4.50
N TYR A 103 -8.83 4.82 -5.48
CA TYR A 103 -9.31 3.80 -6.42
C TYR A 103 -8.31 2.65 -6.41
N ALA A 104 -8.82 1.41 -6.50
CA ALA A 104 -8.04 0.17 -6.51
C ALA A 104 -7.10 0.04 -5.30
N GLY A 105 -7.66 -0.32 -4.14
CA GLY A 105 -6.91 -0.51 -2.90
C GLY A 105 -6.78 -2.00 -2.55
N ASN A 106 -7.82 -2.54 -1.92
CA ASN A 106 -7.89 -3.90 -1.45
C ASN A 106 -9.34 -4.39 -1.60
N MET A 107 -9.58 -5.37 -2.46
CA MET A 107 -10.89 -6.04 -2.61
C MET A 107 -11.06 -7.20 -1.64
N GLY A 108 -10.04 -7.51 -0.83
CA GLY A 108 -10.05 -8.64 0.07
C GLY A 108 -11.27 -8.61 0.98
N ALA A 109 -12.02 -9.71 0.95
CA ALA A 109 -13.12 -9.93 1.87
C ALA A 109 -12.51 -10.05 3.27
N VAL A 110 -12.83 -9.11 4.16
CA VAL A 110 -12.55 -9.26 5.60
C VAL A 110 -13.49 -10.31 6.15
N SER A 111 -13.30 -11.56 5.72
CA SER A 111 -14.03 -12.71 6.24
C SER A 111 -13.44 -13.05 7.59
N ARG A 112 -14.26 -12.92 8.63
CA ARG A 112 -13.95 -13.42 9.98
C ARG A 112 -14.19 -14.92 10.05
#